data_AF-A0A959NJN4-F1
#
_entry.id   AF-A0A959NJN4-F1
#
_cell.length_a   1.000
_cell.length_b   1.000
_cell.length_c   1.000
_cell.angle_alpha   90.00
_cell.angle_beta   90.00
_cell.angle_gamma   90.00
#
_symmetry.space_group_name_H-M   'P 1'
#
loop_
_entity.id
_entity.type
_entity.pdbx_description
1 polymer ?
#
loop_
_entity_poly.entity_id
_entity_poly.type
_entity_poly.pdbx_seq_one_letter_code
_entity_poly.pdbx_strand_id
1 'polypeptide(L)'
;MNTGQMLITLAALTLVSITILNHNRSSITTKESITYSKEFIVATSIGQSLLDEISNKSFDENIINGNTILSAGNFSTLLKSETGEAYPDFDDVDDYNLYSRAEDIPQMGSFNLTVSVNYVTDTFQKTVSNTYNKNVTIKITNDALVNPYNSLPDTVVVSSIFSQWVML
;
A
#
# COMPACT_ATOMS: atom_id res chain seq x y z
N MET A 1 -62.41 -8.15 -19.69
CA MET A 1 -61.08 -8.69 -19.37
C MET A 1 -61.28 -10.07 -18.76
N ASN A 2 -60.80 -11.12 -19.41
CA ASN A 2 -60.98 -12.50 -18.91
C ASN A 2 -60.01 -12.76 -17.75
N THR A 3 -60.48 -13.43 -16.70
CA THR A 3 -59.73 -13.75 -15.47
C THR A 3 -58.34 -14.35 -15.74
N GLY A 4 -58.17 -15.12 -16.82
CA GLY A 4 -56.87 -15.66 -17.24
C GLY A 4 -55.86 -14.61 -17.67
N GLN A 5 -56.29 -13.52 -18.34
CA GLN A 5 -55.41 -12.40 -18.68
C GLN A 5 -54.94 -11.66 -17.43
N MET A 6 -55.84 -11.47 -16.45
CA MET A 6 -55.50 -10.85 -15.16
C MET A 6 -54.47 -11.68 -14.37
N LEU A 7 -54.62 -13.01 -14.36
CA LEU A 7 -53.68 -13.92 -13.70
C LEU A 7 -52.30 -13.87 -14.36
N ILE A 8 -52.24 -13.88 -15.69
CA ILE A 8 -50.98 -13.78 -16.44
C ILE A 8 -50.31 -12.42 -16.21
N THR A 9 -51.07 -11.33 -16.17
CA THR A 9 -50.51 -10.00 -15.86
C THR A 9 -49.95 -9.93 -14.44
N LEU A 10 -50.62 -10.55 -13.47
CA LEU A 10 -50.12 -10.62 -12.09
C LEU A 10 -48.84 -11.44 -12.00
N ALA A 11 -48.78 -12.59 -12.66
CA ALA A 11 -47.58 -13.43 -12.72
C ALA A 11 -46.40 -12.75 -13.44
N ALA A 12 -46.68 -11.97 -14.48
CA ALA A 12 -45.66 -11.17 -15.15
C ALA A 12 -45.10 -10.07 -14.23
N LEU A 13 -45.95 -9.39 -13.47
CA LEU A 13 -45.52 -8.35 -12.52
C LEU A 13 -44.69 -8.92 -11.36
N THR A 14 -45.05 -10.11 -10.84
CA THR A 14 -44.26 -10.75 -9.79
C THR A 14 -42.90 -11.19 -10.31
N LEU A 15 -42.84 -11.76 -11.52
CA LEU A 15 -41.58 -12.13 -12.16
C LEU A 15 -40.70 -10.90 -12.40
N VAL A 16 -41.25 -9.82 -12.95
CA VAL A 16 -40.52 -8.56 -13.15
C VAL A 16 -39.98 -8.04 -11.81
N SER A 17 -40.79 -8.05 -10.75
CA SER A 17 -40.35 -7.61 -9.42
C SER A 17 -39.17 -8.43 -8.89
N ILE A 18 -39.20 -9.76 -9.04
CA ILE A 18 -38.10 -10.64 -8.64
C ILE A 18 -36.83 -10.34 -9.46
N THR A 19 -36.98 -10.16 -10.78
CA THR A 19 -35.82 -9.83 -11.64
C THR A 19 -35.18 -8.49 -11.29
N ILE A 20 -35.99 -7.46 -10.99
CA ILE A 20 -35.49 -6.15 -10.56
C ILE A 20 -34.76 -6.26 -9.23
N LEU A 21 -35.30 -6.99 -8.25
CA LEU A 21 -34.64 -7.19 -6.97
C LEU A 21 -33.30 -7.91 -7.11
N ASN A 22 -33.25 -8.96 -7.94
CA ASN A 22 -32.01 -9.68 -8.22
C ASN A 22 -30.99 -8.81 -8.95
N HIS A 23 -31.43 -8.02 -9.93
CA HIS A 23 -30.58 -7.07 -10.63
C HIS A 23 -30.00 -6.00 -9.70
N ASN A 24 -30.82 -5.44 -8.81
CA ASN A 24 -30.38 -4.44 -7.83
C ASN A 24 -29.37 -5.03 -6.85
N ARG A 25 -29.63 -6.23 -6.33
CA ARG A 25 -28.67 -6.95 -5.45
C ARG A 25 -27.34 -7.17 -6.15
N SER A 26 -27.38 -7.70 -7.38
CA SER A 26 -26.17 -7.90 -8.19
C SER A 26 -25.43 -6.59 -8.43
N SER A 27 -26.15 -5.51 -8.73
CA SER A 27 -25.56 -4.19 -9.00
C SER A 27 -24.89 -3.59 -7.77
N ILE A 28 -25.44 -3.79 -6.58
CA ILE A 28 -24.83 -3.34 -5.32
C ILE A 28 -23.51 -4.09 -5.09
N THR A 29 -23.52 -5.41 -5.16
CA THR A 29 -22.31 -6.23 -4.97
C THR A 29 -21.22 -5.91 -6.01
N THR A 30 -21.62 -5.69 -7.27
CA THR A 30 -20.68 -5.26 -8.31
C THR A 30 -20.10 -3.88 -8.02
N LYS A 31 -20.91 -2.92 -7.55
CA LYS A 31 -20.42 -1.58 -7.19
C LYS A 31 -19.44 -1.63 -6.03
N GLU A 32 -19.72 -2.40 -4.98
CA GLU A 32 -18.82 -2.59 -3.85
C GLU A 32 -17.48 -3.18 -4.30
N SER A 33 -17.52 -4.21 -5.17
CA SER A 33 -16.30 -4.84 -5.72
C SER A 33 -15.48 -3.87 -6.58
N ILE A 34 -16.14 -3.01 -7.37
CA ILE A 34 -15.50 -1.99 -8.18
C ILE A 34 -14.86 -0.90 -7.30
N THR A 35 -15.57 -0.44 -6.26
CA THR A 35 -15.04 0.57 -5.33
C THR A 35 -13.81 0.04 -4.62
N TYR A 36 -13.88 -1.16 -4.05
CA TYR A 36 -12.73 -1.82 -3.42
C TYR A 36 -11.54 -1.94 -4.39
N SER A 37 -11.79 -2.38 -5.62
CA SER A 37 -10.72 -2.53 -6.63
C SER A 37 -10.06 -1.18 -6.97
N LYS A 38 -10.85 -0.10 -7.06
CA LYS A 38 -10.32 1.25 -7.32
C LYS A 38 -9.44 1.74 -6.17
N GLU A 39 -9.89 1.58 -4.94
CA GLU A 39 -9.13 1.96 -3.75
C GLU A 39 -7.84 1.14 -3.62
N PHE A 40 -7.90 -0.15 -3.91
CA PHE A 40 -6.73 -1.03 -3.91
C PHE A 40 -5.69 -0.60 -4.97
N ILE A 41 -6.14 -0.27 -6.18
CA ILE A 41 -5.26 0.23 -7.25
C ILE A 41 -4.63 1.56 -6.85
N VAL A 42 -5.40 2.49 -6.30
CA VAL A 42 -4.90 3.79 -5.84
C VAL A 42 -3.88 3.61 -4.70
N ALA A 43 -4.20 2.81 -3.69
CA ALA A 43 -3.28 2.52 -2.58
C ALA A 43 -1.96 1.92 -3.07
N THR A 44 -2.04 0.99 -4.03
CA THR A 44 -0.87 0.38 -4.65
C THR A 44 -0.06 1.40 -5.46
N SER A 45 -0.73 2.27 -6.22
CA SER A 45 -0.08 3.34 -6.99
C SER A 45 0.65 4.33 -6.10
N ILE A 46 0.06 4.72 -4.97
CA ILE A 46 0.71 5.61 -3.99
C ILE A 46 1.92 4.89 -3.37
N GLY A 47 1.74 3.64 -2.93
CA GLY A 47 2.81 2.83 -2.38
C GLY A 47 3.98 2.66 -3.35
N GLN A 48 3.71 2.40 -4.62
CA GLN A 48 4.73 2.30 -5.67
C GLN A 48 5.42 3.64 -5.91
N SER A 49 4.69 4.74 -5.96
CA SER A 49 5.28 6.07 -6.14
C SER A 49 6.25 6.41 -5.01
N LEU A 50 5.90 6.09 -3.76
CA LEU A 50 6.79 6.31 -2.61
C LEU A 50 7.98 5.34 -2.63
N LEU A 51 7.77 4.09 -3.05
CA LEU A 51 8.85 3.14 -3.22
C LEU A 51 9.86 3.62 -4.29
N ASP A 52 9.35 4.16 -5.40
CA ASP A 52 10.16 4.71 -6.48
C ASP A 52 10.94 5.94 -5.98
N GLU A 53 10.32 6.80 -5.17
CA GLU A 53 11.01 7.93 -4.52
C GLU A 53 12.17 7.44 -3.65
N ILE A 54 11.93 6.47 -2.76
CA ILE A 54 12.95 5.87 -1.88
C ILE A 54 14.05 5.19 -2.70
N SER A 55 13.70 4.51 -3.79
CA SER A 55 14.67 3.83 -4.66
C SER A 55 15.67 4.74 -5.34
N ASN A 56 15.33 6.02 -5.47
CA ASN A 56 16.21 7.05 -6.06
C ASN A 56 17.13 7.71 -5.03
N LYS A 57 17.02 7.35 -3.75
CA LYS A 57 17.86 7.87 -2.66
C LYS A 57 19.11 7.02 -2.45
N SER A 58 20.11 7.57 -1.77
CA SER A 58 21.30 6.81 -1.41
C SER A 58 20.94 5.67 -0.47
N PHE A 59 21.70 4.57 -0.52
CA PHE A 59 21.45 3.45 0.39
C PHE A 59 21.71 3.81 1.86
N ASP A 60 22.66 4.70 2.14
CA ASP A 60 23.09 5.08 3.49
C ASP A 60 23.82 6.43 3.46
N GLU A 61 23.70 7.19 4.54
CA GLU A 61 24.36 8.47 4.77
C GLU A 61 25.90 8.40 4.63
N ASN A 62 26.51 7.28 5.04
CA ASN A 62 27.97 7.13 4.91
C ASN A 62 28.44 7.10 3.45
N ILE A 63 27.57 6.71 2.52
CA ILE A 63 27.86 6.75 1.09
C ILE A 63 27.77 8.19 0.57
N ILE A 64 26.80 8.97 1.04
CA ILE A 64 26.62 10.39 0.67
C ILE A 64 27.83 11.21 1.10
N ASN A 65 28.31 10.98 2.33
CA ASN A 65 29.50 11.61 2.88
C ASN A 65 30.82 11.18 2.20
N GLY A 66 30.77 10.27 1.22
CA GLY A 66 31.94 9.80 0.48
C GLY A 66 32.85 8.87 1.29
N ASN A 67 32.35 8.27 2.37
CA ASN A 67 33.13 7.31 3.15
C ASN A 67 33.35 6.03 2.34
N THR A 68 34.56 5.49 2.40
CA THR A 68 34.85 4.20 1.77
C THR A 68 34.22 3.09 2.59
N ILE A 69 33.17 2.47 2.05
CA ILE A 69 32.51 1.31 2.66
C ILE A 69 33.39 0.07 2.40
N LEU A 70 34.08 -0.42 3.43
CA LEU A 70 34.92 -1.63 3.32
C LEU A 70 34.19 -2.89 3.82
N SER A 71 33.15 -2.70 4.63
CA SER A 71 32.33 -3.76 5.19
C SER A 71 30.93 -3.26 5.50
N ALA A 72 29.96 -4.17 5.64
CA ALA A 72 28.60 -3.83 6.04
C ALA A 72 28.53 -3.10 7.40
N GLY A 73 29.50 -3.30 8.29
CA GLY A 73 29.58 -2.58 9.57
C GLY A 73 29.88 -1.08 9.44
N ASN A 74 30.19 -0.58 8.24
CA ASN A 74 30.39 0.84 7.99
C ASN A 74 29.11 1.61 7.67
N PHE A 75 27.97 0.92 7.54
CA PHE A 75 26.66 1.55 7.38
C PHE A 75 26.12 2.10 8.71
N SER A 76 25.12 2.99 8.62
CA SER A 76 24.46 3.57 9.78
C SER A 76 23.75 2.52 10.62
N THR A 77 24.03 2.51 11.93
CA THR A 77 23.42 1.56 12.89
C THR A 77 22.02 1.97 13.31
N LEU A 78 21.72 3.26 13.23
CA LEU A 78 20.42 3.83 13.54
C LEU A 78 19.69 4.08 12.22
N LEU A 79 18.64 3.30 11.97
CA LEU A 79 17.73 3.49 10.84
C LEU A 79 16.70 4.56 11.21
N LYS A 80 17.04 5.83 11.07
CA LYS A 80 16.14 6.96 11.30
C LYS A 80 16.72 8.19 10.64
N SER A 81 15.89 9.20 10.44
CA SER A 81 16.37 10.51 10.02
C SER A 81 17.27 11.20 11.04
N GLU A 82 18.23 11.95 10.50
CA GLU A 82 19.22 12.68 11.24
C GLU A 82 18.60 13.94 11.86
N THR A 83 19.34 14.54 12.79
CA THR A 83 18.87 15.73 13.49
C THR A 83 18.87 16.92 12.55
N GLY A 84 17.68 17.33 12.11
CA GLY A 84 17.50 18.48 11.22
C GLY A 84 16.91 18.11 9.86
N GLU A 85 16.81 16.82 9.56
CA GLU A 85 16.20 16.31 8.33
C GLU A 85 14.72 15.99 8.53
N ALA A 86 13.91 16.41 7.57
CA ALA A 86 12.49 16.19 7.52
C ALA A 86 12.05 16.08 6.07
N TYR A 87 11.04 15.26 5.82
CA TYR A 87 10.40 15.20 4.51
C TYR A 87 10.01 16.61 4.03
N PRO A 88 10.36 17.02 2.79
CA PRO A 88 10.82 16.20 1.66
C PRO A 88 12.35 16.08 1.49
N ASP A 89 13.15 16.59 2.43
CA ASP A 89 14.59 16.74 2.29
C ASP A 89 15.39 15.49 2.70
N PHE A 90 14.74 14.33 2.74
CA PHE A 90 15.41 13.04 2.97
C PHE A 90 16.36 12.71 1.82
N ASP A 91 17.57 12.27 2.12
CA ASP A 91 18.63 12.05 1.14
C ASP A 91 19.09 10.58 1.06
N ASP A 92 18.78 9.78 2.08
CA ASP A 92 19.04 8.35 2.11
C ASP A 92 17.78 7.48 2.36
N VAL A 93 17.96 6.16 2.34
CA VAL A 93 16.86 5.21 2.54
C VAL A 93 16.46 5.11 4.03
N ASP A 94 17.37 5.39 4.97
CA ASP A 94 17.16 5.16 6.40
C ASP A 94 16.25 6.22 7.03
N ASP A 95 16.29 7.42 6.47
CA ASP A 95 15.38 8.54 6.73
C ASP A 95 13.90 8.18 6.74
N TYR A 96 13.51 7.29 5.83
CA TYR A 96 12.10 6.92 5.65
C TYR A 96 11.64 5.94 6.74
N ASN A 97 12.50 5.48 7.64
CA ASN A 97 12.05 4.60 8.71
C ASN A 97 11.11 5.33 9.69
N LEU A 98 9.94 4.75 9.92
CA LEU A 98 8.84 5.34 10.71
C LEU A 98 8.23 6.61 10.08
N TYR A 99 8.58 6.93 8.83
CA TYR A 99 7.91 7.97 8.09
C TYR A 99 6.44 7.60 7.89
N SER A 100 5.56 8.58 8.14
CA SER A 100 4.13 8.44 7.90
C SER A 100 3.58 9.70 7.24
N ARG A 101 2.61 9.48 6.35
CA ARG A 101 1.94 10.52 5.59
C ARG A 101 0.50 10.13 5.37
N ALA A 102 -0.39 11.12 5.40
CA ALA A 102 -1.77 10.95 4.97
C ALA A 102 -1.93 11.59 3.59
N GLU A 103 -2.60 10.89 2.68
CA GLU A 103 -2.98 11.41 1.37
C GLU A 103 -4.50 11.41 1.21
N ASP A 104 -5.05 12.61 1.12
CA ASP A 104 -6.49 12.81 0.93
C ASP A 104 -6.82 12.75 -0.56
N ILE A 105 -7.53 11.69 -0.95
CA ILE A 105 -8.04 11.53 -2.31
C ILE A 105 -9.53 11.91 -2.31
N PRO A 106 -9.95 12.89 -3.14
CA PRO A 106 -11.35 13.27 -3.24
C PRO A 106 -12.23 12.05 -3.51
N GLN A 107 -13.31 11.90 -2.73
CA GLN A 107 -14.29 10.81 -2.81
C GLN A 107 -13.83 9.43 -2.31
N MET A 108 -12.55 9.26 -1.93
CA MET A 108 -11.99 7.99 -1.44
C MET A 108 -11.43 8.08 -0.01
N GLY A 109 -11.39 9.27 0.57
CA GLY A 109 -10.92 9.49 1.94
C GLY A 109 -9.41 9.58 2.05
N SER A 110 -8.90 9.43 3.27
CA SER A 110 -7.49 9.58 3.59
C SER A 110 -6.78 8.22 3.57
N PHE A 111 -5.72 8.12 2.78
CA PHE A 111 -4.81 6.98 2.78
C PHE A 111 -3.65 7.26 3.73
N ASN A 112 -3.55 6.51 4.81
CA ASN A 112 -2.45 6.60 5.76
C ASN A 112 -1.34 5.64 5.34
N LEU A 113 -0.18 6.22 5.06
CA LEU A 113 1.04 5.51 4.72
C LEU A 113 1.94 5.42 5.95
N THR A 114 2.57 4.27 6.14
CA THR A 114 3.62 4.08 7.14
C THR A 114 4.74 3.25 6.53
N VAL A 115 5.95 3.77 6.63
CA VAL A 115 7.15 3.14 6.08
C VAL A 115 7.97 2.51 7.20
N SER A 116 8.52 1.33 6.94
CA SER A 116 9.48 0.67 7.81
C SER A 116 10.66 0.19 6.99
N VAL A 117 11.86 0.56 7.43
CA VAL A 117 13.13 0.17 6.83
C VAL A 117 13.85 -0.75 7.79
N ASN A 118 14.35 -1.87 7.28
CA ASN A 118 15.05 -2.85 8.11
C ASN A 118 16.18 -3.50 7.32
N TYR A 119 17.32 -3.73 7.98
CA TYR A 119 18.36 -4.60 7.42
C TYR A 119 17.84 -6.02 7.27
N VAL A 120 18.23 -6.67 6.18
CA VAL A 120 17.90 -8.07 5.89
C VAL A 120 19.13 -8.88 5.52
N THR A 121 19.14 -10.15 5.91
CA THR A 121 20.14 -11.12 5.47
C THR A 121 19.94 -11.50 4.00
N ASP A 122 20.88 -12.23 3.42
CA ASP A 122 20.73 -12.80 2.06
C ASP A 122 19.60 -13.82 1.95
N THR A 123 19.10 -14.31 3.09
CA THR A 123 17.89 -15.15 3.22
C THR A 123 16.63 -14.34 3.51
N PHE A 124 16.71 -13.02 3.33
CA PHE A 124 15.61 -12.05 3.50
C PHE A 124 15.00 -12.04 4.91
N GLN A 125 15.79 -12.43 5.92
CA GLN A 125 15.37 -12.37 7.32
C GLN A 125 15.77 -11.01 7.89
N LYS A 126 14.84 -10.37 8.61
CA LYS A 126 15.12 -9.13 9.32
C LYS A 126 16.24 -9.36 10.34
N THR A 127 17.21 -8.46 10.35
CA THR A 127 18.34 -8.47 11.28
C THR A 127 18.54 -7.08 11.86
N VAL A 128 19.17 -7.02 13.03
CA VAL A 128 19.60 -5.77 13.67
C VAL A 128 21.02 -5.40 13.24
N SER A 129 21.81 -6.39 12.80
CA SER A 129 23.14 -6.18 12.27
C SER A 129 23.09 -5.55 10.89
N ASN A 130 23.98 -4.62 10.62
CA ASN A 130 24.13 -4.01 9.30
C ASN A 130 24.46 -5.07 8.24
N THR A 131 23.77 -4.98 7.11
CA THR A 131 23.96 -5.84 5.94
C THR A 131 23.93 -4.98 4.68
N TYR A 132 24.33 -5.56 3.54
CA TYR A 132 24.27 -4.89 2.24
C TYR A 132 22.84 -4.80 1.67
N ASN A 133 21.84 -5.34 2.38
CA ASN A 133 20.45 -5.40 1.93
C ASN A 133 19.54 -4.74 2.96
N LYS A 134 18.72 -3.80 2.52
CA LYS A 134 17.65 -3.17 3.30
C LYS A 134 16.30 -3.52 2.66
N ASN A 135 15.34 -3.95 3.47
CA ASN A 135 13.96 -4.13 3.05
C ASN A 135 13.14 -2.93 3.50
N VAL A 136 12.50 -2.27 2.54
CA VAL A 136 11.56 -1.17 2.76
C VAL A 136 10.17 -1.72 2.59
N THR A 137 9.37 -1.60 3.65
CA THR A 137 7.96 -2.02 3.67
C THR A 137 7.07 -0.81 3.89
N ILE A 138 6.17 -0.57 2.96
CA ILE A 138 5.19 0.51 2.99
C ILE A 138 3.83 -0.13 3.26
N LYS A 139 3.19 0.28 4.34
CA LYS A 139 1.82 -0.11 4.70
C LYS A 139 0.90 1.05 4.39
N ILE A 140 -0.15 0.78 3.64
CA ILE A 140 -1.19 1.75 3.29
C ILE A 140 -2.51 1.27 3.88
N THR A 141 -3.13 2.12 4.70
CA THR A 141 -4.45 1.87 5.29
C THR A 141 -5.41 3.00 4.91
N ASN A 142 -6.68 2.66 4.76
CA ASN A 142 -7.76 3.61 4.53
C ASN A 142 -9.03 3.04 5.19
N ASP A 143 -9.85 3.89 5.80
CA ASP A 143 -11.11 3.48 6.43
C ASP A 143 -12.11 2.86 5.44
N ALA A 144 -12.03 3.22 4.16
CA ALA A 144 -12.85 2.71 3.07
C ALA A 144 -12.33 1.37 2.49
N LEU A 145 -11.04 1.06 2.68
CA LEU A 145 -10.46 -0.23 2.32
C LEU A 145 -10.94 -1.30 3.30
N VAL A 146 -12.16 -1.77 3.08
CA VAL A 146 -12.79 -2.81 3.89
C VAL A 146 -12.83 -4.08 3.08
N ASN A 147 -12.30 -5.17 3.64
CA ASN A 147 -12.32 -6.45 2.97
C ASN A 147 -13.77 -6.93 2.81
N PRO A 148 -14.22 -7.24 1.58
CA PRO A 148 -15.62 -7.54 1.29
C PRO A 148 -16.12 -8.86 1.91
N TYR A 149 -15.22 -9.71 2.42
CA TYR A 149 -15.56 -11.01 3.00
C TYR A 149 -15.77 -10.98 4.52
N ASN A 150 -15.06 -10.11 5.23
CA ASN A 150 -15.08 -10.08 6.70
C ASN A 150 -15.39 -8.69 7.30
N SER A 151 -15.55 -7.67 6.45
CA SER A 151 -15.85 -6.30 6.86
C SER A 151 -14.83 -5.68 7.83
N LEU A 152 -13.60 -6.20 7.85
CA LEU A 152 -12.49 -5.64 8.61
C LEU A 152 -11.69 -4.67 7.73
N PRO A 153 -11.02 -3.67 8.35
CA PRO A 153 -10.05 -2.83 7.63
C PRO A 153 -8.97 -3.69 6.98
N ASP A 154 -8.72 -3.45 5.70
CA ASP A 154 -7.65 -4.08 4.94
C ASP A 154 -6.41 -3.16 4.91
N THR A 155 -5.24 -3.74 4.69
CA THR A 155 -3.97 -3.02 4.60
C THR A 155 -3.24 -3.48 3.37
N VAL A 156 -3.01 -2.55 2.44
CA VAL A 156 -2.16 -2.82 1.28
C VAL A 156 -0.71 -2.71 1.72
N VAL A 157 0.09 -3.74 1.44
CA VAL A 157 1.52 -3.77 1.77
C VAL A 157 2.32 -3.87 0.49
N VAL A 158 3.19 -2.90 0.27
CA VAL A 158 4.17 -2.89 -0.82
C VAL A 158 5.55 -2.99 -0.18
N SER A 159 6.40 -3.89 -0.66
CA SER A 159 7.75 -4.07 -0.12
C SER A 159 8.76 -4.32 -1.23
N SER A 160 9.96 -3.77 -1.07
CA SER A 160 11.09 -4.04 -1.95
C SER A 160 12.39 -4.15 -1.17
N ILE A 161 13.34 -4.88 -1.75
CA ILE A 161 14.67 -5.08 -1.19
C ILE A 161 15.65 -4.26 -2.02
N PHE A 162 16.36 -3.37 -1.33
CA PHE A 162 17.43 -2.56 -1.88
C PHE A 162 18.77 -3.16 -1.46
N SER A 163 19.66 -3.32 -2.43
CA SER A 163 20.98 -3.92 -2.23
C SER A 163 22.07 -2.97 -2.71
N GLN A 164 23.07 -2.75 -1.86
CA GLN A 164 24.25 -1.97 -2.22
C GLN A 164 25.40 -2.90 -2.60
N TRP A 165 25.98 -2.69 -3.78
CA TRP A 165 27.19 -3.37 -4.21
C TRP A 165 28.41 -2.49 -3.93
N VAL A 166 29.42 -3.09 -3.32
CA VAL A 166 30.74 -2.46 -3.16
C VAL A 166 31.70 -3.24 -4.05
N MET A 167 32.33 -2.57 -5.02
CA MET A 167 33.48 -3.14 -5.72
C MET A 167 34.71 -2.95 -4.82
N LEU A 168 35.20 -4.07 -4.29
CA LEU A 168 36.48 -4.15 -3.59
C LEU A 168 37.65 -4.16 -4.58
#